data_AF-A0AAN5UJ40-F1
#
_entry.id   AF-A0AAN5UJ40-F1
#
_cell.length_a   1.000
_cell.length_b   1.000
_cell.length_c   1.000
_cell.angle_alpha   90.00
_cell.angle_beta   90.00
_cell.angle_gamma   90.00
#
_symmetry.space_group_name_H-M   'P 1'
#
loop_
_entity.id
_entity.type
_entity.pdbx_description
1 polymer ?
#
loop_
_entity_poly.entity_id
_entity_poly.type
_entity_poly.pdbx_seq_one_letter_code
_entity_poly.pdbx_strand_id
1 'polypeptide(L)'
;MNNTPDTATATAPAGLTFRLETFEWQVHQGLNEEAARALVSLLQMLDRHYAQWGDGFSAWAPGLTAEELNTHICTRIAGAVTALFSRPGFRVSDSGFEELMNYHRWLAIIFAVSDYRHGDHIIRNINAAGGGVISPLTLNGENLRLFCLSYYPDSQIELQAELLWQYDRQTVVRLFFALLSGRALPTPAAHQKREQLLAWLPERLKEIDSLAFLPQKVLHDVYMHCSYADLPEKHRIKQQINRLTARALEQTYTDCLPVRAPEAGRHKP
;
A
#
# COMPACT_ATOMS: atom_id res chain seq x y z
N MET A 1 7.62 -43.74 -37.31
CA MET A 1 7.50 -42.27 -37.24
C MET A 1 6.57 -41.96 -36.08
N ASN A 2 7.14 -41.85 -34.88
CA ASN A 2 6.38 -41.55 -33.66
C ASN A 2 6.43 -40.04 -33.42
N ASN A 3 5.29 -39.38 -33.60
CA ASN A 3 5.11 -38.00 -33.19
C ASN A 3 4.74 -37.98 -31.71
N THR A 4 5.75 -37.79 -30.86
CA THR A 4 5.54 -37.36 -29.47
C THR A 4 5.34 -35.84 -29.51
N PRO A 5 4.26 -35.28 -28.94
CA PRO A 5 4.14 -33.84 -28.83
C PRO A 5 5.15 -33.33 -27.79
N ASP A 6 5.97 -32.37 -28.21
CA ASP A 6 6.86 -31.58 -27.36
C ASP A 6 6.06 -30.99 -26.20
N THR A 7 6.24 -31.55 -25.01
CA THR A 7 5.80 -30.92 -23.78
C THR A 7 6.68 -29.70 -23.59
N ALA A 8 6.22 -28.56 -24.11
CA ALA A 8 6.75 -27.25 -23.75
C ALA A 8 6.79 -27.17 -22.23
N THR A 9 8.00 -27.22 -21.68
CA THR A 9 8.27 -26.99 -20.28
C THR A 9 7.84 -25.55 -20.01
N ALA A 10 6.64 -25.40 -19.45
CA ALA A 10 6.20 -24.15 -18.87
C ALA A 10 7.24 -23.77 -17.81
N THR A 11 8.13 -22.84 -18.16
CA THR A 11 9.02 -22.17 -17.21
C THR A 11 8.15 -21.66 -16.08
N ALA A 12 8.30 -22.25 -14.89
CA ALA A 12 7.70 -21.74 -13.67
C ALA A 12 8.04 -20.23 -13.57
N PRO A 13 7.09 -19.37 -13.18
CA PRO A 13 7.40 -17.97 -13.00
C PRO A 13 8.57 -17.86 -12.01
N ALA A 14 9.62 -17.12 -12.38
CA ALA A 14 10.75 -16.89 -11.49
C ALA A 14 10.21 -16.41 -10.14
N GLY A 15 10.50 -17.18 -9.08
CA GLY A 15 9.99 -16.88 -7.74
C GLY A 15 10.44 -15.48 -7.29
N LEU A 16 9.59 -14.80 -6.52
CA LEU A 16 10.01 -13.57 -5.84
C LEU A 16 11.20 -13.91 -4.95
N THR A 17 12.26 -13.10 -5.00
CA THR A 17 13.42 -13.27 -4.13
C THR A 17 13.75 -11.96 -3.45
N PHE A 18 14.11 -12.02 -2.18
CA PHE A 18 14.55 -10.88 -1.40
C PHE A 18 15.68 -11.30 -0.45
N ARG A 19 16.80 -10.59 -0.51
CA ARG A 19 17.92 -10.77 0.41
C ARG A 19 18.20 -9.46 1.11
N LEU A 20 18.05 -9.45 2.43
CA LEU A 20 18.13 -8.23 3.23
C LEU A 20 19.48 -7.52 3.06
N GLU A 21 20.58 -8.27 3.08
CA GLU A 21 21.94 -7.72 2.94
C GLU A 21 22.14 -7.05 1.57
N THR A 22 21.53 -7.60 0.52
CA THR A 22 21.61 -7.03 -0.83
C THR A 22 20.80 -5.74 -0.92
N PHE A 23 19.60 -5.71 -0.32
CA PHE A 23 18.79 -4.50 -0.25
C PHE A 23 19.49 -3.38 0.54
N GLU A 24 20.01 -3.68 1.72
CA GLU A 24 20.77 -2.73 2.54
C GLU A 24 21.98 -2.19 1.77
N TRP A 25 22.75 -3.06 1.11
CA TRP A 25 23.88 -2.65 0.29
C TRP A 25 23.46 -1.73 -0.88
N GLN A 26 22.41 -2.07 -1.62
CA GLN A 26 21.88 -1.22 -2.71
C GLN A 26 21.47 0.17 -2.20
N VAL A 27 20.78 0.21 -1.06
CA VAL A 27 20.41 1.48 -0.40
C VAL A 27 21.65 2.27 -0.04
N HIS A 28 22.68 1.67 0.55
CA HIS A 28 23.90 2.39 0.91
C HIS A 28 24.68 2.90 -0.31
N GLN A 29 24.75 2.12 -1.39
CA GLN A 29 25.40 2.51 -2.64
C GLN A 29 24.62 3.56 -3.46
N GLY A 30 23.37 3.85 -3.09
CA GLY A 30 22.53 4.80 -3.84
C GLY A 30 21.95 4.24 -5.14
N LEU A 31 21.85 2.91 -5.23
CA LEU A 31 21.18 2.21 -6.31
C LEU A 31 19.66 2.27 -6.09
N ASN A 32 19.10 3.46 -6.27
CA ASN A 32 17.74 3.80 -5.83
C ASN A 32 16.66 2.97 -6.51
N GLU A 33 16.78 2.73 -7.82
CA GLU A 33 15.79 1.97 -8.60
C GLU A 33 15.85 0.48 -8.23
N GLU A 34 17.05 -0.08 -8.11
CA GLU A 34 17.28 -1.46 -7.70
C GLU A 34 16.76 -1.71 -6.28
N ALA A 35 17.07 -0.79 -5.36
CA ALA A 35 16.56 -0.85 -3.98
C ALA A 35 15.03 -0.74 -3.94
N ALA A 36 14.43 0.16 -4.72
CA ALA A 36 12.97 0.29 -4.79
C ALA A 36 12.31 -0.99 -5.35
N ARG A 37 12.90 -1.63 -6.37
CA ARG A 37 12.40 -2.91 -6.90
C ARG A 37 12.55 -4.07 -5.91
N ALA A 38 13.65 -4.11 -5.17
CA ALA A 38 13.84 -5.08 -4.09
C ALA A 38 12.78 -4.89 -2.99
N LEU A 39 12.50 -3.64 -2.60
CA LEU A 39 11.43 -3.32 -1.66
C LEU A 39 10.06 -3.77 -2.18
N VAL A 40 9.70 -3.47 -3.42
CA VAL A 40 8.44 -3.95 -4.02
C VAL A 40 8.37 -5.48 -4.00
N SER A 41 9.46 -6.18 -4.31
CA SER A 41 9.51 -7.64 -4.28
C SER A 41 9.29 -8.21 -2.87
N LEU A 42 9.87 -7.61 -1.83
CA LEU A 42 9.59 -7.95 -0.44
C LEU A 42 8.10 -7.74 -0.11
N LEU A 43 7.55 -6.58 -0.46
CA LEU A 43 6.17 -6.23 -0.13
C LEU A 43 5.16 -7.16 -0.84
N GLN A 44 5.45 -7.55 -2.08
CA GLN A 44 4.69 -8.56 -2.82
C GLN A 44 4.76 -9.94 -2.16
N MET A 45 5.93 -10.30 -1.61
CA MET A 45 6.13 -11.55 -0.88
C MET A 45 5.28 -11.56 0.40
N LEU A 46 5.36 -10.51 1.22
CA LEU A 46 4.52 -10.36 2.41
C LEU A 46 3.03 -10.42 2.08
N ASP A 47 2.61 -9.85 0.94
CA ASP A 47 1.22 -9.91 0.49
C ASP A 47 0.74 -11.33 0.18
N ARG A 48 1.55 -12.11 -0.53
CA ARG A 48 1.25 -13.52 -0.88
C ARG A 48 1.22 -14.44 0.33
N HIS A 49 1.99 -14.11 1.36
CA HIS A 49 2.21 -14.93 2.53
C HIS A 49 1.57 -14.35 3.81
N TYR A 50 0.66 -13.37 3.70
CA TYR A 50 -0.05 -12.77 4.84
C TYR A 50 0.89 -12.32 5.99
N ALA A 51 1.89 -11.51 5.66
CA ALA A 51 2.95 -11.02 6.55
C ALA A 51 4.03 -12.04 6.95
N GLN A 52 3.96 -13.29 6.48
CA GLN A 52 5.06 -14.24 6.64
C GLN A 52 6.14 -13.99 5.57
N TRP A 53 7.39 -14.31 5.87
CA TRP A 53 8.54 -13.99 5.02
C TRP A 53 8.53 -14.70 3.67
N GLY A 54 7.97 -15.92 3.55
CA GLY A 54 7.96 -16.69 2.29
C GLY A 54 9.30 -17.32 1.91
N ASP A 55 9.29 -18.32 1.02
CA ASP A 55 10.47 -19.14 0.70
C ASP A 55 11.61 -18.37 0.00
N GLY A 56 11.28 -17.25 -0.65
CA GLY A 56 12.24 -16.41 -1.36
C GLY A 56 12.97 -15.38 -0.48
N PHE A 57 12.63 -15.31 0.81
CA PHE A 57 13.23 -14.37 1.76
C PHE A 57 14.48 -14.96 2.40
N SER A 58 15.53 -14.14 2.51
CA SER A 58 16.73 -14.48 3.28
C SER A 58 17.29 -13.26 4.01
N ALA A 59 17.75 -13.49 5.24
CA ALA A 59 18.45 -12.53 6.06
C ALA A 59 19.43 -13.26 6.98
N TRP A 60 20.62 -12.69 7.14
CA TRP A 60 21.61 -13.17 8.11
C TRP A 60 21.35 -12.52 9.47
N ALA A 61 20.90 -13.30 10.44
CA ALA A 61 20.62 -12.84 11.80
C ALA A 61 21.00 -13.91 12.85
N PRO A 62 22.30 -14.22 13.00
CA PRO A 62 22.75 -15.28 13.89
C PRO A 62 22.57 -14.88 15.36
N GLY A 63 22.32 -15.87 16.22
CA GLY A 63 22.30 -15.69 17.67
C GLY A 63 21.02 -15.07 18.24
N LEU A 64 19.99 -14.85 17.42
CA LEU A 64 18.69 -14.36 17.88
C LEU A 64 17.74 -15.49 18.26
N THR A 65 16.89 -15.23 19.24
CA THR A 65 15.75 -16.09 19.53
C THR A 65 14.64 -15.91 18.48
N ALA A 66 13.69 -16.85 18.43
CA ALA A 66 12.55 -16.76 17.53
C ALA A 66 11.65 -15.54 17.82
N GLU A 67 11.57 -15.10 19.08
CA GLU A 67 10.77 -13.94 19.49
C GLU A 67 11.40 -12.61 19.04
N GLU A 68 12.73 -12.51 19.11
CA GLU A 68 13.48 -11.30 18.72
C GLU A 68 13.64 -11.17 17.19
N LEU A 69 13.59 -12.28 16.47
CA LEU A 69 13.95 -12.36 15.06
C LEU A 69 13.16 -11.38 14.19
N ASN A 70 11.83 -11.34 14.36
CA ASN A 70 10.97 -10.46 13.55
C ASN A 70 11.24 -8.99 13.84
N THR A 71 11.34 -8.60 15.12
CA THR A 71 11.67 -7.22 15.51
C THR A 71 13.01 -6.80 14.92
N HIS A 72 14.04 -7.64 15.04
CA HIS A 72 15.37 -7.36 14.50
C HIS A 72 15.35 -7.18 12.97
N ILE A 73 14.74 -8.12 12.24
CA ILE A 73 14.65 -8.06 10.78
C ILE A 73 13.85 -6.84 10.33
N CYS A 74 12.69 -6.59 10.94
CA CYS A 74 11.87 -5.43 10.65
C CYS A 74 12.60 -4.12 10.94
N THR A 75 13.37 -4.02 12.03
CA THR A 75 14.20 -2.85 12.35
C THR A 75 15.27 -2.61 11.29
N ARG A 76 15.92 -3.65 10.78
CA ARG A 76 16.88 -3.54 9.67
C ARG A 76 16.22 -3.06 8.38
N ILE A 77 15.10 -3.66 7.99
CA ILE A 77 14.34 -3.26 6.80
C ILE A 77 13.84 -1.81 6.94
N ALA A 78 13.24 -1.45 8.08
CA ALA A 78 12.77 -0.10 8.36
C ALA A 78 13.91 0.93 8.33
N GLY A 79 15.10 0.57 8.82
CA GLY A 79 16.31 1.39 8.70
C GLY A 79 16.72 1.63 7.26
N ALA A 80 16.75 0.59 6.42
CA ALA A 80 17.06 0.71 5.00
C ALA A 80 16.00 1.52 4.23
N VAL A 81 14.70 1.32 4.52
CA VAL A 81 13.62 2.14 3.95
C VAL A 81 13.75 3.61 4.38
N THR A 82 14.06 3.85 5.66
CA THR A 82 14.31 5.20 6.19
C THR A 82 15.43 5.88 5.43
N ALA A 83 16.56 5.19 5.21
CA ALA A 83 17.69 5.72 4.47
C ALA A 83 17.36 5.97 2.98
N LEU A 84 16.61 5.07 2.34
CA LEU A 84 16.17 5.24 0.96
C LEU A 84 15.24 6.44 0.79
N PHE A 85 14.19 6.54 1.61
CA PHE A 85 13.16 7.57 1.49
C PHE A 85 13.64 8.95 1.97
N SER A 86 14.61 9.00 2.89
CA SER A 86 15.21 10.26 3.35
C SER A 86 16.37 10.74 2.47
N ARG A 87 16.74 9.99 1.42
CA ARG A 87 17.89 10.33 0.57
C ARG A 87 17.61 11.61 -0.24
N PRO A 88 18.52 12.59 -0.23
CA PRO A 88 18.38 13.79 -1.05
C PRO A 88 18.19 13.45 -2.54
N GLY A 89 17.15 14.01 -3.15
CA GLY A 89 16.83 13.80 -4.56
C GLY A 89 16.15 12.48 -4.89
N PHE A 90 15.91 11.59 -3.91
CA PHE A 90 15.08 10.41 -4.14
C PHE A 90 13.64 10.85 -4.45
N ARG A 91 13.09 10.30 -5.53
CA ARG A 91 11.71 10.56 -5.97
C ARG A 91 11.07 9.25 -6.38
N VAL A 92 9.77 9.16 -6.15
CA VAL A 92 8.96 8.03 -6.60
C VAL A 92 8.19 8.45 -7.85
N SER A 93 8.34 7.68 -8.92
CA SER A 93 7.56 7.84 -10.14
C SER A 93 6.07 7.62 -9.86
N ASP A 94 5.21 8.05 -10.78
CA ASP A 94 3.76 7.87 -10.64
C ASP A 94 3.41 6.39 -10.50
N SER A 95 3.89 5.55 -11.42
CA SER A 95 3.66 4.10 -11.38
C SER A 95 4.27 3.43 -10.15
N GLY A 96 5.46 3.87 -9.72
CA GLY A 96 6.09 3.36 -8.50
C GLY A 96 5.28 3.69 -7.25
N PHE A 97 4.71 4.90 -7.19
CA PHE A 97 3.84 5.31 -6.09
C PHE A 97 2.55 4.48 -6.08
N GLU A 98 1.92 4.31 -7.24
CA GLU A 98 0.70 3.50 -7.34
C GLU A 98 0.93 2.05 -6.89
N GLU A 99 2.04 1.44 -7.31
CA GLU A 99 2.39 0.07 -6.94
C GLU A 99 2.71 -0.06 -5.45
N LEU A 100 3.54 0.83 -4.90
CA LEU A 100 3.87 0.79 -3.47
C LEU A 100 2.63 1.03 -2.60
N MET A 101 1.70 1.89 -3.02
CA MET A 101 0.46 2.13 -2.28
C MET A 101 -0.47 0.91 -2.24
N ASN A 102 -0.38 -0.01 -3.21
CA ASN A 102 -1.09 -1.29 -3.12
C ASN A 102 -0.60 -2.15 -1.94
N TYR A 103 0.63 -1.90 -1.47
CA TYR A 103 1.29 -2.66 -0.42
C TYR A 103 1.62 -1.84 0.84
N HIS A 104 1.08 -0.62 0.94
CA HIS A 104 1.34 0.30 2.05
C HIS A 104 1.11 -0.34 3.44
N ARG A 105 0.11 -1.22 3.57
CA ARG A 105 -0.14 -1.95 4.83
C ARG A 105 1.05 -2.80 5.30
N TRP A 106 1.86 -3.32 4.38
CA TRP A 106 3.03 -4.11 4.71
C TRP A 106 4.21 -3.25 5.13
N LEU A 107 4.38 -2.07 4.52
CA LEU A 107 5.26 -1.03 5.05
C LEU A 107 4.86 -0.66 6.48
N ALA A 108 3.57 -0.39 6.72
CA ALA A 108 3.08 -0.07 8.05
C ALA A 108 3.39 -1.17 9.09
N ILE A 109 3.21 -2.45 8.75
CA ILE A 109 3.52 -3.57 9.64
C ILE A 109 5.02 -3.70 9.92
N ILE A 110 5.88 -3.54 8.89
CA ILE A 110 7.34 -3.53 9.07
C ILE A 110 7.73 -2.49 10.12
N PHE A 111 7.21 -1.26 10.00
CA PHE A 111 7.52 -0.21 10.96
C PHE A 111 6.90 -0.46 12.34
N ALA A 112 5.66 -0.95 12.43
CA ALA A 112 4.99 -1.24 13.70
C ALA A 112 5.71 -2.32 14.53
N VAL A 113 6.25 -3.34 13.85
CA VAL A 113 7.04 -4.42 14.48
C VAL A 113 8.46 -3.96 14.82
N SER A 114 9.03 -3.05 14.03
CA SER A 114 10.35 -2.49 14.31
C SER A 114 10.38 -1.56 15.52
N ASP A 115 11.59 -1.24 15.98
CA ASP A 115 11.81 -0.22 17.02
C ASP A 115 11.49 1.21 16.56
N TYR A 116 11.30 1.44 15.25
CA TYR A 116 10.87 2.75 14.74
C TYR A 116 9.40 3.04 15.00
N ARG A 117 8.55 2.01 15.15
CA ARG A 117 7.09 2.06 15.35
C ARG A 117 6.26 2.65 14.20
N HIS A 118 6.72 3.74 13.57
CA HIS A 118 6.03 4.43 12.49
C HIS A 118 7.01 5.23 11.61
N GLY A 119 6.54 5.85 10.53
CA GLY A 119 7.36 6.57 9.55
C GLY A 119 7.52 8.08 9.80
N ASP A 120 7.07 8.62 10.94
CA ASP A 120 7.07 10.07 11.19
C ASP A 120 8.46 10.73 11.08
N HIS A 121 9.52 10.03 11.45
CA HIS A 121 10.89 10.54 11.29
C HIS A 121 11.27 10.71 9.82
N ILE A 122 10.78 9.84 8.92
CA ILE A 122 10.96 9.99 7.47
C ILE A 122 10.22 11.24 7.00
N ILE A 123 8.97 11.41 7.42
CA ILE A 123 8.15 12.58 7.07
C ILE A 123 8.84 13.89 7.48
N ARG A 124 9.43 13.92 8.67
CA ARG A 124 10.17 15.10 9.17
C ARG A 124 11.48 15.33 8.42
N ASN A 125 12.13 14.28 7.91
CA ASN A 125 13.34 14.42 7.11
C ASN A 125 13.06 15.00 5.71
N ILE A 126 11.91 14.68 5.12
CA ILE A 126 11.49 15.17 3.79
C ILE A 126 10.67 16.47 3.86
N ASN A 127 10.55 17.09 5.04
CA ASN A 127 9.79 18.32 5.22
C ASN A 127 10.35 19.45 4.36
N ALA A 128 9.49 20.11 3.56
CA ALA A 128 9.92 21.20 2.69
C ALA A 128 10.38 22.46 3.47
N ALA A 129 10.01 22.58 4.74
CA ALA A 129 10.52 23.61 5.65
C ALA A 129 11.98 23.36 6.10
N GLY A 130 12.56 22.21 5.74
CA GLY A 130 13.90 21.77 6.13
C GLY A 130 13.89 20.46 6.90
N GLY A 131 14.92 19.64 6.69
CA GLY A 131 15.05 18.35 7.36
C GLY A 131 15.15 18.50 8.89
N GLY A 132 14.39 17.67 9.61
CA GLY A 132 14.35 17.69 11.08
C GLY A 132 13.40 18.74 11.68
N VAL A 133 12.78 19.59 10.86
CA VAL A 133 11.75 20.53 11.33
C VAL A 133 10.47 19.75 11.66
N ILE A 134 10.07 19.82 12.93
CA ILE A 134 8.90 19.09 13.46
C ILE A 134 7.59 19.86 13.18
N SER A 135 7.64 21.19 13.19
CA SER A 135 6.50 22.06 12.88
C SER A 135 6.97 23.43 12.38
N PRO A 136 6.34 24.01 11.35
CA PRO A 136 5.24 23.44 10.56
C PRO A 136 5.71 22.26 9.69
N LEU A 137 4.79 21.32 9.41
CA LEU A 137 5.00 20.34 8.36
C LEU A 137 4.58 20.98 7.03
N THR A 138 5.52 21.14 6.11
CA THR A 138 5.29 21.72 4.79
C THR A 138 5.38 20.65 3.72
N LEU A 139 4.26 20.41 3.06
CA LEU A 139 4.15 19.51 1.92
C LEU A 139 4.18 20.30 0.61
N ASN A 140 4.78 19.70 -0.41
CA ASN A 140 4.80 20.18 -1.77
C ASN A 140 4.68 18.98 -2.74
N GLY A 141 4.70 19.23 -4.05
CA GLY A 141 4.53 18.17 -5.05
C GLY A 141 5.66 17.15 -5.04
N GLU A 142 6.83 17.51 -4.51
CA GLU A 142 8.02 16.67 -4.50
C GLU A 142 8.01 15.68 -3.32
N ASN A 143 7.46 16.09 -2.16
CA ASN A 143 7.48 15.27 -0.95
C ASN A 143 6.12 14.61 -0.62
N LEU A 144 5.00 15.01 -1.25
CA LEU A 144 3.67 14.47 -0.94
C LEU A 144 3.60 12.93 -1.05
N ARG A 145 4.22 12.36 -2.10
CA ARG A 145 4.18 10.90 -2.32
C ARG A 145 4.93 10.14 -1.25
N LEU A 146 6.10 10.64 -0.87
CA LEU A 146 6.90 10.05 0.21
C LEU A 146 6.22 10.26 1.57
N PHE A 147 5.53 11.39 1.77
CA PHE A 147 4.66 11.59 2.91
C PHE A 147 3.58 10.50 2.96
N CYS A 148 2.83 10.29 1.87
CA CYS A 148 1.81 9.24 1.81
C CYS A 148 2.38 7.84 2.03
N LEU A 149 3.55 7.52 1.46
CA LEU A 149 4.19 6.22 1.66
C LEU A 149 4.72 5.98 3.08
N SER A 150 4.93 7.03 3.86
CA SER A 150 5.48 6.97 5.22
C SER A 150 4.46 7.28 6.31
N TYR A 151 3.23 7.66 5.93
CA TYR A 151 2.17 8.02 6.86
C TYR A 151 1.34 6.78 7.23
N TYR A 152 1.70 6.15 8.34
CA TYR A 152 1.09 4.90 8.80
C TYR A 152 -0.05 5.12 9.80
N PRO A 153 -0.87 4.10 10.09
CA PRO A 153 -1.98 4.22 11.04
C PRO A 153 -1.56 4.79 12.41
N ASP A 154 -0.42 4.33 12.94
CA ASP A 154 0.15 4.75 14.22
C ASP A 154 0.93 6.07 14.19
N SER A 155 0.97 6.76 13.05
CA SER A 155 1.59 8.08 12.94
C SER A 155 1.04 9.04 13.99
N GLN A 156 1.93 9.79 14.64
CA GLN A 156 1.60 10.82 15.64
C GLN A 156 1.46 12.20 15.00
N ILE A 157 1.75 12.33 13.70
CA ILE A 157 1.45 13.53 12.94
C ILE A 157 -0.07 13.61 12.74
N GLU A 158 -0.67 14.73 13.15
CA GLU A 158 -2.10 14.97 13.03
C GLU A 158 -2.57 14.84 11.57
N LEU A 159 -3.66 14.09 11.37
CA LEU A 159 -4.25 13.91 10.05
C LEU A 159 -5.12 15.12 9.68
N GLN A 160 -4.54 16.05 8.94
CA GLN A 160 -5.22 17.24 8.43
C GLN A 160 -5.96 16.95 7.11
N ALA A 161 -7.00 16.10 7.16
CA ALA A 161 -7.66 15.54 5.97
C ALA A 161 -8.20 16.59 4.99
N GLU A 162 -8.80 17.67 5.49
CA GLU A 162 -9.34 18.75 4.65
C GLU A 162 -8.25 19.51 3.88
N LEU A 163 -7.13 19.84 4.54
CA LEU A 163 -6.01 20.54 3.89
C LEU A 163 -5.36 19.66 2.84
N LEU A 164 -5.15 18.38 3.17
CA LEU A 164 -4.62 17.39 2.23
C LEU A 164 -5.52 17.24 0.99
N TRP A 165 -6.84 17.14 1.20
CA TRP A 165 -7.82 17.04 0.11
C TRP A 165 -7.80 18.26 -0.81
N GLN A 166 -7.70 19.47 -0.26
CA GLN A 166 -7.60 20.69 -1.06
C GLN A 166 -6.32 20.75 -1.90
N TYR A 167 -5.25 20.12 -1.42
CA TYR A 167 -3.96 20.08 -2.08
C TYR A 167 -3.91 19.08 -3.25
N ASP A 168 -4.21 17.79 -2.99
CA ASP A 168 -4.24 16.74 -4.02
C ASP A 168 -5.23 15.63 -3.64
N ARG A 169 -6.42 15.69 -4.26
CA ARG A 169 -7.52 14.77 -3.96
C ARG A 169 -7.18 13.31 -4.25
N GLN A 170 -6.52 13.01 -5.37
CA GLN A 170 -6.31 11.63 -5.81
C GLN A 170 -5.28 10.93 -4.94
N THR A 171 -4.13 11.59 -4.73
CA THR A 171 -3.05 11.07 -3.90
C THR A 171 -3.52 10.82 -2.46
N VAL A 172 -4.30 11.75 -1.91
CA VAL A 172 -4.77 11.70 -0.52
C VAL A 172 -5.83 10.64 -0.31
N VAL A 173 -6.77 10.49 -1.25
CA VAL A 173 -7.75 9.40 -1.16
C VAL A 173 -7.09 8.04 -1.30
N ARG A 174 -6.08 7.89 -2.16
CA ARG A 174 -5.29 6.66 -2.26
C ARG A 174 -4.64 6.32 -0.92
N LEU A 175 -4.07 7.32 -0.22
CA LEU A 175 -3.58 7.15 1.15
C LEU A 175 -4.68 6.69 2.12
N PHE A 176 -5.86 7.30 2.07
CA PHE A 176 -6.91 6.98 3.04
C PHE A 176 -7.48 5.57 2.84
N PHE A 177 -7.62 5.12 1.60
CA PHE A 177 -7.93 3.70 1.33
C PHE A 177 -6.84 2.77 1.85
N ALA A 178 -5.57 3.12 1.66
CA ALA A 178 -4.47 2.33 2.18
C ALA A 178 -4.46 2.26 3.72
N LEU A 179 -4.74 3.37 4.42
CA LEU A 179 -4.86 3.40 5.88
C LEU A 179 -6.02 2.53 6.40
N LEU A 180 -7.13 2.50 5.68
CA LEU A 180 -8.29 1.66 6.02
C LEU A 180 -8.10 0.17 5.68
N SER A 181 -7.09 -0.17 4.88
CA SER A 181 -6.83 -1.56 4.44
C SER A 181 -6.16 -2.45 5.49
N GLY A 182 -5.66 -1.88 6.58
CA GLY A 182 -4.95 -2.62 7.62
C GLY A 182 -5.82 -3.71 8.25
N ARG A 183 -5.35 -4.97 8.19
CA ARG A 183 -6.03 -6.14 8.76
C ARG A 183 -5.98 -6.17 10.28
N ALA A 184 -4.90 -5.65 10.86
CA ALA A 184 -4.74 -5.45 12.29
C ALA A 184 -4.42 -3.98 12.57
N LEU A 185 -5.35 -3.28 13.24
CA LEU A 185 -5.15 -1.94 13.78
C LEU A 185 -5.44 -1.99 15.29
N PRO A 186 -4.55 -2.59 16.10
CA PRO A 186 -4.84 -2.89 17.50
C PRO A 186 -4.69 -1.69 18.44
N THR A 187 -4.07 -0.60 17.98
CA THR A 187 -3.79 0.56 18.83
C THR A 187 -4.97 1.54 18.85
N PRO A 188 -5.16 2.29 19.95
CA PRO A 188 -6.17 3.35 20.00
C PRO A 188 -5.96 4.43 18.92
N ALA A 189 -4.71 4.79 18.64
CA ALA A 189 -4.38 5.81 17.64
C ALA A 189 -4.78 5.38 16.22
N ALA A 190 -4.46 4.15 15.84
CA ALA A 190 -4.84 3.59 14.55
C ALA A 190 -6.36 3.44 14.41
N HIS A 191 -7.03 2.99 15.49
CA HIS A 191 -8.50 2.87 15.52
C HIS A 191 -9.18 4.24 15.39
N GLN A 192 -8.76 5.23 16.18
CA GLN A 192 -9.31 6.60 16.10
C GLN A 192 -9.16 7.19 14.70
N LYS A 193 -8.01 6.94 14.04
CA LYS A 193 -7.78 7.40 12.67
C LYS A 193 -8.70 6.71 11.66
N ARG A 194 -9.01 5.41 11.85
CA ARG A 194 -10.04 4.71 11.08
C ARG A 194 -11.42 5.35 11.28
N GLU A 195 -11.81 5.63 12.52
CA GLU A 195 -13.09 6.29 12.83
C GLU A 195 -13.21 7.64 12.11
N GLN A 196 -12.18 8.49 12.22
CA GLN A 196 -12.11 9.80 11.57
C GLN A 196 -12.24 9.67 10.05
N LEU A 197 -11.51 8.74 9.44
CA LEU A 197 -11.54 8.52 8.00
C LEU A 197 -12.90 7.98 7.51
N LEU A 198 -13.54 7.07 8.25
CA LEU A 198 -14.85 6.54 7.89
C LEU A 198 -15.97 7.57 8.02
N ALA A 199 -15.84 8.53 8.95
CA ALA A 199 -16.77 9.65 9.04
C ALA A 199 -16.58 10.65 7.88
N TRP A 200 -15.34 10.86 7.45
CA TRP A 200 -14.97 11.91 6.48
C TRP A 200 -15.05 11.48 5.01
N LEU A 201 -14.49 10.31 4.69
CA LEU A 201 -14.24 9.86 3.31
C LEU A 201 -15.51 9.62 2.47
N PRO A 202 -16.62 9.06 2.99
CA PRO A 202 -17.80 8.78 2.18
C PRO A 202 -18.40 10.02 1.51
N GLU A 203 -18.40 11.17 2.19
CA GLU A 203 -18.93 12.41 1.61
C GLU A 203 -18.04 12.91 0.46
N ARG A 204 -16.72 12.86 0.65
CA ARG A 204 -15.73 13.28 -0.36
C ARG A 204 -15.71 12.38 -1.58
N LEU A 205 -15.96 11.08 -1.39
CA LEU A 205 -16.04 10.15 -2.51
C LEU A 205 -17.20 10.44 -3.46
N LYS A 206 -18.23 11.20 -3.07
CA LYS A 206 -19.28 11.64 -4.00
C LYS A 206 -18.74 12.52 -5.12
N GLU A 207 -17.67 13.26 -4.86
CA GLU A 207 -16.98 14.13 -5.83
C GLU A 207 -16.00 13.36 -6.75
N ILE A 208 -15.83 12.05 -6.53
CA ILE A 208 -14.91 11.21 -7.31
C ILE A 208 -15.69 10.34 -8.27
N ASP A 209 -15.19 10.20 -9.48
CA ASP A 209 -15.91 9.53 -10.57
C ASP A 209 -15.17 8.32 -11.16
N SER A 210 -13.96 8.04 -10.68
CA SER A 210 -13.12 6.97 -11.18
C SER A 210 -12.53 6.13 -10.05
N LEU A 211 -12.45 4.83 -10.29
CA LEU A 211 -11.83 3.84 -9.42
C LEU A 211 -10.34 3.60 -9.80
N ALA A 212 -9.88 4.11 -10.95
CA ALA A 212 -8.58 3.78 -11.52
C ALA A 212 -7.39 4.17 -10.63
N PHE A 213 -7.49 5.31 -9.93
CA PHE A 213 -6.42 5.80 -9.05
C PHE A 213 -6.50 5.25 -7.61
N LEU A 214 -7.49 4.44 -7.28
CA LEU A 214 -7.58 3.81 -5.96
C LEU A 214 -6.63 2.60 -5.88
N PRO A 215 -6.14 2.22 -4.69
CA PRO A 215 -5.32 1.03 -4.53
C PRO A 215 -6.20 -0.22 -4.66
N GLN A 216 -6.40 -0.70 -5.89
CA GLN A 216 -7.40 -1.71 -6.22
C GLN A 216 -7.21 -3.03 -5.47
N LYS A 217 -5.96 -3.43 -5.19
CA LYS A 217 -5.64 -4.66 -4.47
C LYS A 217 -6.22 -4.71 -3.07
N VAL A 218 -6.55 -3.56 -2.47
CA VAL A 218 -7.06 -3.47 -1.10
C VAL A 218 -8.47 -2.90 -1.00
N LEU A 219 -9.18 -2.71 -2.12
CA LEU A 219 -10.57 -2.21 -2.08
C LEU A 219 -11.50 -3.14 -1.28
N HIS A 220 -11.33 -4.45 -1.45
CA HIS A 220 -12.08 -5.45 -0.70
C HIS A 220 -11.77 -5.39 0.79
N ASP A 221 -10.51 -5.13 1.17
CA ASP A 221 -10.13 -4.93 2.57
C ASP A 221 -10.86 -3.72 3.17
N VAL A 222 -10.89 -2.57 2.49
CA VAL A 222 -11.63 -1.38 2.98
C VAL A 222 -13.13 -1.68 3.11
N TYR A 223 -13.70 -2.38 2.12
CA TYR A 223 -15.09 -2.80 2.14
C TYR A 223 -15.39 -3.68 3.37
N MET A 224 -14.52 -4.62 3.70
CA MET A 224 -14.71 -5.54 4.84
C MET A 224 -14.41 -4.87 6.19
N HIS A 225 -13.23 -4.25 6.31
CA HIS A 225 -12.65 -3.78 7.56
C HIS A 225 -13.38 -2.59 8.18
N CYS A 226 -14.12 -1.81 7.39
CA CYS A 226 -15.00 -0.78 7.95
C CYS A 226 -15.98 -1.34 8.98
N SER A 227 -16.30 -2.65 8.94
CA SER A 227 -17.21 -3.28 9.90
C SER A 227 -16.64 -3.35 11.33
N TYR A 228 -15.32 -3.24 11.49
CA TYR A 228 -14.64 -3.24 12.80
C TYR A 228 -14.56 -1.86 13.46
N ALA A 229 -15.12 -0.83 12.83
CA ALA A 229 -15.28 0.49 13.42
C ALA A 229 -16.43 0.53 14.43
N ASP A 230 -16.40 1.49 15.34
CA ASP A 230 -17.48 1.75 16.29
C ASP A 230 -18.51 2.74 15.74
N LEU A 231 -18.11 3.58 14.78
CA LEU A 231 -18.95 4.56 14.10
C LEU A 231 -20.27 3.91 13.61
N PRO A 232 -21.45 4.39 14.03
CA PRO A 232 -22.73 3.81 13.60
C PRO A 232 -22.90 3.76 12.08
N GLU A 233 -22.35 4.75 11.39
CA GLU A 233 -22.45 4.91 9.93
C GLU A 233 -21.24 4.34 9.17
N LYS A 234 -20.41 3.52 9.82
CA LYS A 234 -19.18 2.92 9.27
C LYS A 234 -19.33 2.28 7.88
N HIS A 235 -20.51 1.78 7.55
CA HIS A 235 -20.79 1.15 6.26
C HIS A 235 -21.11 2.12 5.11
N ARG A 236 -21.24 3.44 5.35
CA ARG A 236 -21.46 4.44 4.29
C ARG A 236 -20.38 4.39 3.20
N ILE A 237 -19.15 4.05 3.57
CA ILE A 237 -18.05 3.87 2.62
C ILE A 237 -18.36 2.79 1.55
N LYS A 238 -19.07 1.73 1.93
CA LYS A 238 -19.45 0.63 1.01
C LYS A 238 -20.33 1.13 -0.13
N GLN A 239 -21.25 2.05 0.16
CA GLN A 239 -22.14 2.64 -0.85
C GLN A 239 -21.33 3.38 -1.93
N GLN A 240 -20.31 4.13 -1.51
CA GLN A 240 -19.45 4.86 -2.45
C GLN A 240 -18.53 3.94 -3.25
N ILE A 241 -17.99 2.90 -2.63
CA ILE A 241 -17.23 1.86 -3.33
C ILE A 241 -18.12 1.18 -4.38
N ASN A 242 -19.36 0.81 -4.03
CA ASN A 242 -20.30 0.19 -4.96
C ASN A 242 -20.64 1.12 -6.13
N ARG A 243 -20.88 2.42 -5.87
CA ARG A 243 -21.13 3.42 -6.93
C ARG A 243 -19.96 3.50 -7.92
N LEU A 244 -18.73 3.62 -7.41
CA LEU A 244 -17.53 3.69 -8.25
C LEU A 244 -17.29 2.39 -9.02
N THR A 245 -17.57 1.25 -8.40
CA THR A 245 -17.44 -0.08 -9.03
C THR A 245 -18.47 -0.26 -10.15
N ALA A 246 -19.73 0.10 -9.89
CA ALA A 246 -20.79 0.05 -10.90
C ALA A 246 -20.44 0.90 -12.13
N ARG A 247 -19.99 2.14 -11.90
CA ARG A 247 -19.55 3.03 -12.99
C ARG A 247 -18.36 2.47 -13.76
N ALA A 248 -17.37 1.92 -13.08
CA ALA A 248 -16.21 1.31 -13.74
C ALA A 248 -16.62 0.09 -14.60
N LEU A 249 -17.55 -0.74 -14.11
CA LEU A 249 -18.09 -1.87 -14.86
C LEU A 249 -18.90 -1.40 -16.07
N GLU A 250 -19.77 -0.40 -15.91
CA GLU A 250 -20.54 0.19 -17.02
C GLU A 250 -19.60 0.70 -18.11
N GLN A 251 -18.56 1.45 -17.75
CA GLN A 251 -17.56 1.96 -18.71
C GLN A 251 -16.78 0.85 -19.41
N THR A 252 -16.38 -0.20 -18.69
CA THR A 252 -15.58 -1.30 -19.23
C THR A 252 -16.40 -2.20 -20.15
N TYR A 253 -17.68 -2.41 -19.82
CA TYR A 253 -18.55 -3.36 -20.50
C TYR A 253 -19.68 -2.67 -21.28
N THR A 254 -19.54 -1.37 -21.61
CA THR A 254 -20.55 -0.63 -22.38
C THR A 254 -20.91 -1.37 -23.67
N ASP A 255 -19.92 -1.88 -24.38
CA ASP A 255 -20.12 -2.61 -25.65
C ASP A 255 -20.78 -3.99 -25.47
N CYS A 256 -20.77 -4.52 -24.24
CA CYS A 256 -21.41 -5.79 -23.88
C CYS A 256 -22.82 -5.59 -23.31
N LEU A 257 -23.28 -4.35 -23.13
CA LEU A 257 -24.54 -4.00 -22.48
C LEU A 257 -25.51 -3.28 -23.44
N PRO A 258 -26.83 -3.59 -23.37
CA PRO A 258 -27.44 -4.64 -22.56
C PRO A 258 -27.07 -6.04 -23.10
N VAL A 259 -26.97 -7.03 -22.21
CA VAL A 259 -26.74 -8.43 -22.61
C VAL A 259 -27.87 -8.83 -23.55
N ARG A 260 -27.54 -9.10 -24.80
CA ARG A 260 -28.52 -9.54 -25.79
C ARG A 260 -29.14 -10.86 -25.34
N ALA A 261 -30.48 -10.96 -25.44
CA ALA A 261 -31.15 -12.23 -25.20
C ALA A 261 -30.55 -13.31 -26.13
N PRO A 262 -30.39 -14.56 -25.65
CA PRO A 262 -29.92 -15.63 -26.52
C PRO A 262 -30.87 -15.79 -27.71
N GLU A 263 -30.31 -16.07 -28.89
CA GLU A 263 -31.10 -16.32 -30.11
C GLU A 263 -32.12 -17.43 -29.86
N ALA A 264 -33.36 -17.22 -30.32
CA ALA A 264 -34.42 -18.19 -30.19
C ALA A 264 -34.00 -19.50 -30.88
N GLY A 265 -33.91 -20.60 -30.12
CA GLY A 265 -33.52 -21.91 -30.63
C GLY A 265 -32.13 -22.40 -30.17
N ARG A 266 -31.37 -21.62 -29.38
CA ARG A 266 -30.10 -22.10 -28.82
C ARG A 266 -30.35 -23.23 -27.80
N HIS A 267 -30.08 -24.48 -28.20
CA HIS A 267 -30.08 -25.61 -27.27
C HIS A 267 -29.00 -25.40 -26.20
N LYS A 268 -29.38 -25.53 -24.93
CA LYS A 268 -28.43 -25.53 -23.81
C LYS A 268 -27.49 -26.73 -23.98
N PRO A 269 -26.17 -26.55 -23.77
CA PRO A 269 -25.22 -27.66 -23.72
C PRO A 269 -25.50 -28.59 -22.54
#